data_AF-L8HF09-F1
#
_entry.id   AF-L8HF09-F1
#
_cell.length_a   1.000
_cell.length_b   1.000
_cell.length_c   1.000
_cell.angle_alpha   90.00
_cell.angle_beta   90.00
_cell.angle_gamma   90.00
#
_symmetry.space_group_name_H-M   'P 1'
#
loop_
_entity.id
_entity.type
_entity.pdbx_description
1 polymer ?
#
loop_
_entity_poly.entity_id
_entity_poly.type
_entity_poly.pdbx_seq_one_letter_code
_entity_poly.pdbx_strand_id
1 'polypeptide(L)'
;MATTFYKPLSCFEPSFERFATVSQDGRLKIFDTRSGGVQQQLAEKDHLSTQYTAIAWGATTFQGVGQTERSKRAKKQLGGAVAIGTAKGTIVVWDVLRGEVHKELGGKEGHTGKVNDLVFTEGATFLFSCSDDLQVIKWNVENGEIVAKFKADNQPISSLALSADNSTLATASAMIKMWDLASSKSQKKFTGHTSAVTSLNFSANGKFLVSASATERYTSVWDLEAAGNAGAAAGTAFSCSEAEACHSSMAH
;
A
#
# COMPACT_ATOMS: atom_id res chain seq x y z
N MET A 1 17.62 -21.23 16.91
CA MET A 1 17.46 -19.95 16.20
C MET A 1 16.29 -20.12 15.25
N ALA A 2 15.15 -19.49 15.50
CA ALA A 2 14.03 -19.53 14.57
C ALA A 2 14.36 -18.61 13.39
N THR A 3 14.69 -19.20 12.24
CA THR A 3 14.79 -18.48 10.97
C THR A 3 13.38 -18.03 10.61
N THR A 4 13.04 -16.78 10.91
CA THR A 4 11.80 -16.16 10.42
C THR A 4 11.93 -16.02 8.90
N PHE A 5 11.32 -16.94 8.15
CA PHE A 5 11.26 -16.86 6.69
C PHE A 5 10.26 -15.76 6.31
N TYR A 6 10.76 -14.62 5.86
CA TYR A 6 9.92 -13.53 5.35
C TYR A 6 9.54 -13.80 3.90
N LYS A 7 8.24 -13.70 3.56
CA LYS A 7 7.78 -13.92 2.18
C LYS A 7 8.34 -12.82 1.27
N PRO A 8 8.74 -13.16 0.03
CA PRO A 8 9.05 -12.14 -0.97
C PRO A 8 7.83 -11.24 -1.18
N LEU A 9 8.09 -9.95 -1.34
CA LEU A 9 7.03 -8.97 -1.53
C LEU A 9 6.85 -8.69 -3.01
N SER A 10 5.61 -8.47 -3.43
CA SER A 10 5.29 -8.13 -4.81
C SER A 10 4.15 -7.15 -4.90
N CYS A 11 4.17 -6.29 -5.91
CA CYS A 11 3.06 -5.41 -6.25
C CYS A 11 2.93 -5.28 -7.77
N PHE A 12 1.71 -5.00 -8.23
CA PHE A 12 1.46 -4.71 -9.64
C PHE A 12 1.59 -3.21 -9.90
N GLU A 13 2.03 -2.87 -11.10
CA GLU A 13 1.81 -1.54 -11.65
C GLU A 13 0.30 -1.27 -11.80
N PRO A 14 -0.19 -0.03 -11.63
CA PRO A 14 -1.61 0.28 -11.79
C PRO A 14 -2.25 -0.14 -13.13
N SER A 15 -1.47 -0.23 -14.22
CA SER A 15 -1.93 -0.71 -15.52
C SER A 15 -1.99 -2.24 -15.64
N PHE A 16 -1.46 -2.97 -14.66
CA PHE A 16 -1.28 -4.43 -14.66
C PHE A 16 -0.42 -4.99 -15.81
N GLU A 17 0.35 -4.14 -16.51
CA GLU A 17 1.27 -4.59 -17.55
C GLU A 17 2.62 -5.08 -16.98
N ARG A 18 2.95 -4.64 -15.76
CA ARG A 18 4.17 -5.02 -15.05
C ARG A 18 3.89 -5.32 -13.59
N PHE A 19 4.81 -6.06 -12.99
CA PHE A 19 4.84 -6.25 -11.54
C PHE A 19 6.27 -6.19 -11.02
N ALA A 20 6.40 -5.72 -9.79
CA ALA A 20 7.65 -5.67 -9.07
C ALA A 20 7.70 -6.80 -8.05
N THR A 21 8.89 -7.36 -7.86
CA THR A 21 9.18 -8.22 -6.71
C THR A 21 10.43 -7.71 -6.02
N VAL A 22 10.44 -7.72 -4.69
CA VAL A 22 11.67 -7.56 -3.92
C VAL A 22 11.97 -8.87 -3.20
N SER A 23 13.16 -9.41 -3.45
CA SER A 23 13.67 -10.58 -2.75
C SER A 23 14.29 -10.20 -1.41
N GLN A 24 14.53 -11.21 -0.57
CA GLN A 24 15.10 -11.00 0.77
C GLN A 24 16.50 -10.36 0.75
N ASP A 25 17.26 -10.56 -0.33
CA ASP A 25 18.57 -9.93 -0.58
C ASP A 25 18.44 -8.48 -1.08
N GLY A 26 17.22 -7.95 -1.19
CA GLY A 26 16.97 -6.56 -1.59
C GLY A 26 17.02 -6.28 -3.07
N ARG A 27 17.05 -7.33 -3.90
CA ARG A 27 16.98 -7.15 -5.34
C ARG A 27 15.55 -6.86 -5.75
N LEU A 28 15.33 -5.65 -6.22
CA LEU A 28 14.09 -5.24 -6.86
C LEU A 28 14.15 -5.64 -8.33
N LYS A 29 13.21 -6.48 -8.76
CA LYS A 29 13.05 -6.91 -10.15
C LYS A 29 11.70 -6.49 -10.67
N ILE A 30 11.68 -6.01 -11.91
CA ILE A 30 10.48 -5.64 -12.64
C ILE A 30 10.26 -6.65 -13.76
N PHE A 31 9.04 -7.16 -13.81
CA PHE A 31 8.61 -8.17 -14.76
C PHE A 31 7.49 -7.63 -15.64
N ASP A 32 7.44 -8.11 -16.87
CA ASP A 32 6.32 -7.93 -17.78
C ASP A 32 5.28 -9.03 -17.53
N THR A 33 4.01 -8.66 -17.36
CA THR A 33 2.95 -9.62 -17.03
C THR A 33 2.60 -10.53 -18.20
N ARG A 34 2.84 -10.11 -19.46
CA ARG A 34 2.47 -10.88 -20.65
C ARG A 34 3.49 -11.97 -20.98
N SER A 35 4.77 -11.64 -20.85
CA SER A 35 5.89 -12.54 -21.17
C SER A 35 6.43 -13.28 -19.95
N GLY A 36 6.19 -12.78 -18.74
CA GLY A 36 6.81 -13.28 -17.51
C GLY A 36 8.32 -13.01 -17.43
N GLY A 37 8.89 -12.31 -18.41
CA GLY A 37 10.30 -11.98 -18.48
C GLY A 37 10.68 -10.85 -17.52
N VAL A 38 11.91 -10.91 -16.99
CA VAL A 38 12.50 -9.78 -16.28
C VAL A 38 12.79 -8.68 -17.30
N GLN A 39 12.11 -7.54 -17.17
CA GLN A 39 12.42 -6.36 -17.97
C GLN A 39 13.56 -5.54 -17.38
N GLN A 40 13.65 -5.48 -16.04
CA GLN A 40 14.62 -4.65 -15.36
C GLN A 40 15.00 -5.25 -14.01
N GLN A 41 16.28 -5.17 -13.68
CA GLN A 41 16.79 -5.47 -12.35
C GLN A 41 17.41 -4.19 -11.80
N LEU A 42 16.89 -3.73 -10.67
CA LEU A 42 17.33 -2.53 -9.98
C LEU A 42 18.37 -2.90 -8.92
N ALA A 43 19.37 -2.03 -8.78
CA ALA A 43 20.58 -2.34 -8.04
C ALA A 43 20.33 -2.62 -6.55
N GLU A 44 21.22 -3.42 -5.98
CA GLU A 44 21.31 -3.68 -4.55
C GLU A 44 21.79 -2.39 -3.86
N LYS A 45 21.00 -1.82 -2.96
CA LYS A 45 21.55 -0.88 -1.99
C LYS A 45 22.10 -1.70 -0.84
N ASP A 46 23.30 -1.39 -0.34
CA ASP A 46 24.08 -2.09 0.70
C ASP A 46 23.41 -2.17 2.10
N HIS A 47 22.10 -2.32 2.15
CA HIS A 47 21.33 -2.63 3.33
C HIS A 47 21.19 -4.15 3.51
N LEU A 48 22.29 -4.89 3.33
CA LEU A 48 22.43 -6.34 3.60
C LEU A 48 22.01 -6.77 5.03
N SER A 49 21.67 -5.83 5.92
CA SER A 49 21.15 -6.07 7.28
C SER A 49 19.71 -5.63 7.52
N THR A 50 19.01 -5.10 6.51
CA THR A 50 17.69 -4.49 6.71
C THR A 50 16.62 -5.26 5.94
N GLN A 51 15.70 -5.85 6.68
CA GLN A 51 14.58 -6.64 6.13
C GLN A 51 13.58 -5.71 5.44
N TYR A 52 13.20 -6.02 4.20
CA TYR A 52 12.12 -5.36 3.47
C TYR A 52 10.78 -5.93 3.90
N THR A 53 9.81 -5.05 4.14
CA THR A 53 8.59 -5.39 4.87
C THR A 53 7.31 -4.91 4.19
N ALA A 54 7.41 -3.91 3.30
CA ALA A 54 6.30 -3.41 2.50
C ALA A 54 6.78 -3.02 1.10
N ILE A 55 5.90 -3.12 0.10
CA ILE A 55 6.17 -2.68 -1.27
C ILE A 55 4.91 -2.03 -1.86
N ALA A 56 5.07 -0.93 -2.59
CA ALA A 56 3.99 -0.29 -3.33
C ALA A 56 4.48 0.23 -4.67
N TRP A 57 3.58 0.29 -5.66
CA TRP A 57 3.86 0.87 -6.97
C TRP A 57 2.89 2.03 -7.23
N GLY A 58 3.42 3.22 -7.47
CA GLY A 58 2.66 4.39 -7.92
C GLY A 58 2.95 4.70 -9.39
N ALA A 59 1.93 5.00 -10.16
CA ALA A 59 2.12 5.58 -11.50
C ALA A 59 2.61 7.02 -11.33
N THR A 60 3.76 7.36 -11.90
CA THR A 60 4.34 8.71 -11.82
C THR A 60 4.72 9.22 -13.20
N THR A 61 4.79 10.53 -13.36
CA THR A 61 5.53 11.14 -14.47
C THR A 61 6.63 12.01 -13.87
N PHE A 62 7.81 11.43 -13.63
CA PHE A 62 8.96 12.26 -13.25
C PHE A 62 9.31 13.19 -14.42
N GLN A 63 9.02 14.48 -14.30
CA GLN A 63 9.43 15.45 -15.31
C GLN A 63 10.94 15.71 -15.16
N GLY A 64 11.73 15.26 -16.12
CA GLY A 64 13.14 15.61 -16.21
C GLY A 64 13.34 17.02 -16.78
N VAL A 65 14.09 17.87 -16.09
CA VAL A 65 14.64 19.11 -16.64
C VAL A 65 15.60 18.75 -17.79
N GLY A 66 15.35 19.28 -18.99
CA GLY A 66 16.28 19.23 -20.12
C GLY A 66 16.09 18.11 -21.16
N GLN A 67 14.86 17.79 -21.62
CA GLN A 67 14.66 16.81 -22.71
C GLN A 67 13.81 17.30 -23.90
N THR A 68 14.14 16.81 -25.09
CA THR A 68 13.54 17.15 -26.39
C THR A 68 12.16 16.51 -26.61
N GLU A 69 11.30 17.14 -27.42
CA GLU A 69 9.88 16.74 -27.63
C GLU A 69 9.69 15.28 -28.08
N ARG A 70 10.67 14.69 -28.77
CA ARG A 70 10.60 13.30 -29.27
C ARG A 70 10.79 12.26 -28.16
N SER A 71 11.63 12.54 -27.16
CA SER A 71 11.78 11.68 -25.98
C SER A 71 10.64 11.85 -24.99
N LYS A 72 10.00 13.03 -24.95
CA LYS A 72 8.76 13.26 -24.18
C LYS A 72 7.62 12.34 -24.65
N ARG A 73 7.43 12.16 -25.96
CA ARG A 73 6.31 11.35 -26.49
C ARG A 73 6.47 9.84 -26.28
N ALA A 74 7.69 9.31 -26.30
CA ALA A 74 7.98 7.91 -26.02
C ALA A 74 8.01 7.59 -24.51
N LYS A 75 8.42 8.53 -23.65
CA LYS A 75 8.45 8.36 -22.18
C LYS A 75 7.16 8.75 -21.46
N LYS A 76 6.26 9.50 -22.11
CA LYS A 76 4.90 9.75 -21.63
C LYS A 76 4.10 8.45 -21.38
N GLN A 77 4.61 7.32 -21.85
CA GLN A 77 3.92 6.03 -21.81
C GLN A 77 4.17 5.16 -20.57
N LEU A 78 5.27 5.21 -19.79
CA LEU A 78 5.43 4.27 -18.65
C LEU A 78 6.34 4.77 -17.50
N GLY A 79 5.98 5.87 -16.84
CA GLY A 79 6.61 6.29 -15.59
C GLY A 79 6.05 5.60 -14.34
N GLY A 80 6.93 5.09 -13.47
CA GLY A 80 6.53 4.43 -12.23
C GLY A 80 7.50 4.72 -11.09
N ALA A 81 6.95 4.83 -9.88
CA ALA A 81 7.72 4.85 -8.64
C ALA A 81 7.42 3.58 -7.84
N VAL A 82 8.45 2.86 -7.41
CA VAL A 82 8.30 1.72 -6.50
C VAL A 82 8.86 2.13 -5.14
N ALA A 83 8.03 2.08 -4.10
CA ALA A 83 8.45 2.31 -2.73
C ALA A 83 8.63 0.98 -2.01
N ILE A 84 9.71 0.85 -1.26
CA ILE A 84 9.99 -0.33 -0.43
C ILE A 84 10.25 0.14 1.00
N GLY A 85 9.45 -0.37 1.93
CA GLY A 85 9.57 -0.11 3.36
C GLY A 85 10.44 -1.16 4.04
N THR A 86 11.05 -0.78 5.16
CA THR A 86 11.97 -1.64 5.90
C THR A 86 11.58 -1.82 7.36
N ALA A 87 12.15 -2.86 7.99
CA ALA A 87 12.02 -3.11 9.43
C ALA A 87 12.62 -2.01 10.33
N LYS A 88 13.44 -1.11 9.78
CA LYS A 88 14.07 0.01 10.52
C LYS A 88 13.34 1.34 10.36
N GLY A 89 12.19 1.36 9.67
CA GLY A 89 11.43 2.60 9.46
C GLY A 89 11.86 3.42 8.24
N THR A 90 12.93 3.01 7.55
CA THR A 90 13.35 3.63 6.28
C THR A 90 12.48 3.14 5.13
N ILE A 91 12.19 4.03 4.19
CA ILE A 91 11.50 3.73 2.94
C ILE A 91 12.38 4.20 1.77
N VAL A 92 12.62 3.34 0.80
CA VAL A 92 13.38 3.67 -0.41
C VAL A 92 12.42 3.77 -1.58
N VAL A 93 12.44 4.91 -2.28
CA VAL A 93 11.65 5.14 -3.49
C VAL A 93 12.56 5.05 -4.71
N TRP A 94 12.19 4.14 -5.61
CA TRP A 94 12.86 3.87 -6.88
C TRP A 94 12.11 4.52 -8.02
N ASP A 95 12.84 5.18 -8.92
CA ASP A 95 12.32 5.58 -10.23
C ASP A 95 12.51 4.42 -11.20
N VAL A 96 11.40 3.80 -11.62
CA VAL A 96 11.42 2.65 -12.54
C VAL A 96 11.94 3.05 -13.92
N LEU A 97 11.62 4.26 -14.41
CA LEU A 97 12.08 4.71 -15.72
C LEU A 97 13.59 4.89 -15.77
N ARG A 98 14.16 5.47 -14.72
CA ARG A 98 15.61 5.72 -14.63
C ARG A 98 16.37 4.48 -14.16
N GLY A 99 15.70 3.62 -13.41
CA GLY A 99 16.30 2.45 -12.79
C GLY A 99 17.22 2.77 -11.62
N GLU A 100 16.95 3.87 -10.94
CA GLU A 100 17.79 4.41 -9.88
C GLU A 100 16.96 4.74 -8.64
N VAL A 101 17.62 4.85 -7.49
CA VAL A 101 16.99 5.35 -6.26
C VAL A 101 16.68 6.83 -6.47
N HIS A 102 15.40 7.18 -6.42
CA HIS A 102 14.95 8.56 -6.45
C HIS A 102 15.14 9.24 -5.10
N LYS A 103 14.71 8.56 -4.02
CA LYS A 103 14.69 9.13 -2.67
C LYS A 103 14.76 8.08 -1.58
N GLU A 104 15.29 8.49 -0.44
CA GLU A 104 15.11 7.79 0.83
C GLU A 104 14.30 8.65 1.79
N LEU A 105 13.27 8.04 2.37
CA LEU A 105 12.37 8.64 3.33
C LEU A 105 12.64 7.99 4.69
N GLY A 106 12.72 8.80 5.74
CA GLY A 106 13.05 8.33 7.09
C GLY A 106 13.82 9.37 7.89
N GLY A 107 14.76 8.90 8.71
CA GLY A 107 15.56 9.75 9.60
C GLY A 107 14.92 9.96 10.96
N LYS A 108 15.42 10.93 11.74
CA LYS A 108 15.01 11.16 13.14
C LYS A 108 13.53 11.46 13.30
N GLU A 109 12.93 12.09 12.30
CA GLU A 109 11.51 12.45 12.31
C GLU A 109 10.64 11.43 11.58
N GLY A 110 11.21 10.40 10.97
CA GLY A 110 10.47 9.37 10.27
C GLY A 110 9.89 8.29 11.18
N HIS A 111 9.63 7.12 10.61
CA HIS A 111 9.18 5.97 11.38
C HIS A 111 10.30 5.45 12.30
N THR A 112 9.92 5.11 13.54
CA THR A 112 10.85 4.53 14.52
C THR A 112 10.71 3.02 14.64
N GLY A 113 9.68 2.45 14.01
CA GLY A 113 9.42 1.01 13.96
C GLY A 113 9.43 0.46 12.53
N LYS A 114 9.14 -0.83 12.41
CA LYS A 114 8.98 -1.50 11.11
C LYS A 114 7.88 -0.86 10.29
N VAL A 115 8.12 -0.62 9.01
CA VAL A 115 7.08 -0.21 8.05
C VAL A 115 6.26 -1.44 7.67
N ASN A 116 4.95 -1.40 7.86
CA ASN A 116 4.06 -2.55 7.62
C ASN A 116 3.37 -2.49 6.25
N ASP A 117 3.01 -1.30 5.79
CA ASP A 117 2.33 -1.12 4.51
C ASP A 117 2.62 0.25 3.90
N LEU A 118 2.42 0.35 2.58
CA LEU A 118 2.70 1.52 1.76
C LEU A 118 1.60 1.71 0.72
N VAL A 119 1.16 2.95 0.50
CA VAL A 119 0.22 3.27 -0.59
C VAL A 119 0.53 4.63 -1.19
N PHE A 120 0.63 4.68 -2.52
CA PHE A 120 0.79 5.93 -3.25
C PHE A 120 -0.55 6.61 -3.50
N THR A 121 -0.54 7.94 -3.56
CA THR A 121 -1.63 8.67 -4.22
C THR A 121 -1.53 8.50 -5.73
N GLU A 122 -2.63 8.77 -6.43
CA GLU A 122 -2.59 8.93 -7.88
C GLU A 122 -1.51 9.96 -8.29
N GLY A 123 -0.77 9.64 -9.34
CA GLY A 123 0.40 10.41 -9.79
C GLY A 123 1.65 10.25 -8.91
N ALA A 124 1.61 9.44 -7.85
CA ALA A 124 2.71 9.15 -6.93
C ALA A 124 3.40 10.38 -6.34
N THR A 125 2.68 11.50 -6.22
CA THR A 125 3.21 12.73 -5.61
C THR A 125 3.38 12.57 -4.10
N PHE A 126 2.46 11.84 -3.46
CA PHE A 126 2.55 11.50 -2.05
C PHE A 126 2.56 9.99 -1.85
N LEU A 127 3.21 9.59 -0.76
CA LEU A 127 3.23 8.22 -0.26
C LEU A 127 2.72 8.21 1.17
N PHE A 128 1.79 7.32 1.49
CA PHE A 128 1.44 7.00 2.86
C PHE A 128 2.17 5.74 3.30
N SER A 129 2.68 5.76 4.53
CA SER A 129 3.31 4.60 5.17
C SER A 129 2.73 4.39 6.54
N CYS A 130 2.60 3.14 6.96
CA CYS A 130 2.19 2.81 8.32
C CYS A 130 3.21 1.90 9.01
N SER A 131 3.25 1.93 10.33
CA SER A 131 4.30 1.27 11.10
C SER A 131 3.82 0.74 12.47
N ASP A 132 4.66 -0.13 13.05
CA ASP A 132 4.58 -0.57 14.44
C ASP A 132 4.71 0.58 15.45
N ASP A 133 5.20 1.75 15.03
CA ASP A 133 5.28 2.97 15.87
C ASP A 133 3.94 3.69 16.09
N LEU A 134 2.83 3.09 15.65
CA LEU A 134 1.46 3.58 15.75
C LEU A 134 1.16 4.81 14.88
N GLN A 135 2.05 5.16 13.94
CA GLN A 135 1.88 6.30 13.06
C GLN A 135 1.57 5.88 11.63
N VAL A 136 0.80 6.72 10.95
CA VAL A 136 0.80 6.84 9.50
C VAL A 136 1.50 8.15 9.16
N ILE A 137 2.43 8.10 8.22
CA ILE A 137 3.13 9.29 7.74
C ILE A 137 2.78 9.50 6.27
N LYS A 138 2.41 10.74 5.91
CA LYS A 138 2.29 11.20 4.53
C LYS A 138 3.59 11.87 4.12
N TRP A 139 4.25 11.34 3.12
CA TRP A 139 5.50 11.84 2.57
C TRP A 139 5.25 12.53 1.23
N ASN A 140 5.96 13.63 0.98
CA ASN A 140 6.14 14.13 -0.37
C ASN A 140 7.30 13.36 -1.02
N VAL A 141 6.99 12.69 -2.13
CA VAL A 141 7.93 11.76 -2.77
C VAL A 141 9.13 12.49 -3.41
N GLU A 142 8.91 13.70 -3.93
CA GLU A 142 9.93 14.48 -4.64
C GLU A 142 10.98 15.04 -3.68
N ASN A 143 10.54 15.72 -2.62
CA ASN A 143 11.45 16.39 -1.69
C ASN A 143 11.80 15.54 -0.46
N GLY A 144 11.01 14.50 -0.15
CA GLY A 144 11.20 13.60 0.98
C GLY A 144 10.67 14.13 2.31
N GLU A 145 9.93 15.24 2.30
CA GLU A 145 9.40 15.88 3.50
C GLU A 145 8.18 15.15 4.05
N ILE A 146 8.03 15.21 5.38
CA ILE A 146 6.83 14.77 6.06
C ILE A 146 5.76 15.86 5.96
N VAL A 147 4.69 15.55 5.23
CA VAL A 147 3.56 16.46 5.00
C VAL A 147 2.56 16.38 6.14
N ALA A 148 2.30 15.17 6.64
CA ALA A 148 1.35 14.95 7.73
C ALA A 148 1.68 13.67 8.50
N LYS A 149 1.24 13.62 9.76
CA LYS A 149 1.29 12.43 10.62
C LYS A 149 -0.09 12.18 11.21
N PHE A 150 -0.57 10.95 11.07
CA PHE A 150 -1.81 10.48 11.67
C PHE A 150 -1.45 9.48 12.75
N LYS A 151 -1.83 9.75 13.99
CA LYS A 151 -1.56 8.84 15.09
C LYS A 151 -2.75 7.90 15.27
N ALA A 152 -2.52 6.59 15.20
CA ALA A 152 -3.49 5.61 15.66
C ALA A 152 -3.62 5.65 17.19
N ASP A 153 -4.63 4.99 17.73
CA ASP A 153 -4.88 5.04 19.17
C ASP A 153 -3.77 4.29 19.93
N ASN A 154 -3.89 2.96 20.05
CA ASN A 154 -3.02 2.17 20.94
C ASN A 154 -2.49 0.88 20.30
N GLN A 155 -2.60 0.69 18.98
CA GLN A 155 -2.22 -0.57 18.31
C GLN A 155 -1.45 -0.31 17.01
N PRO A 156 -0.44 -1.15 16.69
CA PRO A 156 0.27 -1.11 15.42
C PRO A 156 -0.67 -1.07 14.23
N ILE A 157 -0.29 -0.30 13.22
CA ILE A 157 -1.05 -0.19 11.99
C ILE A 157 -0.45 -1.19 11.00
N SER A 158 -1.27 -2.15 10.60
CA SER A 158 -0.86 -3.31 9.81
C SER A 158 -1.09 -3.12 8.31
N SER A 159 -2.08 -2.33 7.91
CA SER A 159 -2.41 -2.13 6.50
C SER A 159 -3.05 -0.76 6.22
N LEU A 160 -2.85 -0.28 4.99
CA LEU A 160 -3.40 0.94 4.43
C LEU A 160 -4.22 0.62 3.18
N ALA A 161 -5.29 1.39 2.96
CA ALA A 161 -5.95 1.44 1.67
C ALA A 161 -6.32 2.88 1.34
N LEU A 162 -6.12 3.29 0.10
CA LEU A 162 -6.50 4.62 -0.40
C LEU A 162 -7.70 4.48 -1.33
N SER A 163 -8.69 5.36 -1.18
CA SER A 163 -9.82 5.40 -2.11
C SER A 163 -9.37 5.86 -3.49
N ALA A 164 -10.07 5.41 -4.54
CA ALA A 164 -9.70 5.70 -5.93
C ALA A 164 -9.70 7.21 -6.26
N ASP A 165 -10.48 8.01 -5.55
CA ASP A 165 -10.54 9.47 -5.68
C ASP A 165 -9.48 10.22 -4.84
N ASN A 166 -8.60 9.50 -4.13
CA ASN A 166 -7.59 10.03 -3.21
C ASN A 166 -8.15 10.93 -2.09
N SER A 167 -9.45 10.84 -1.78
CA SER A 167 -10.07 11.66 -0.73
C SER A 167 -9.93 11.02 0.65
N THR A 168 -9.87 9.69 0.69
CA THR A 168 -10.02 8.93 1.92
C THR A 168 -8.94 7.86 2.08
N LEU A 169 -8.31 7.83 3.25
CA LEU A 169 -7.37 6.79 3.64
C LEU A 169 -8.02 5.90 4.71
N ALA A 170 -8.02 4.58 4.51
CA ALA A 170 -8.37 3.61 5.52
C ALA A 170 -7.09 3.02 6.16
N THR A 171 -7.11 2.87 7.48
CA THR A 171 -5.98 2.32 8.25
C THR A 171 -6.47 1.15 9.11
N ALA A 172 -5.77 0.03 9.08
CA ALA A 172 -6.10 -1.17 9.85
C ALA A 172 -5.17 -1.34 11.04
N SER A 173 -5.78 -1.65 12.18
CA SER A 173 -5.13 -2.13 13.41
C SER A 173 -6.05 -3.21 14.02
N ALA A 174 -6.29 -3.19 15.33
CA ALA A 174 -7.43 -3.91 15.91
C ALA A 174 -8.79 -3.38 15.43
N MET A 175 -8.84 -2.12 14.98
CA MET A 175 -10.00 -1.50 14.35
C MET A 175 -9.62 -0.87 13.01
N ILE A 176 -10.62 -0.61 12.19
CA ILE A 176 -10.44 0.14 10.94
C ILE A 176 -10.84 1.59 11.20
N LYS A 177 -10.00 2.53 10.78
CA LYS A 177 -10.32 3.96 10.79
C LYS A 177 -10.28 4.52 9.38
N MET A 178 -11.19 5.44 9.08
CA MET A 178 -11.15 6.24 7.85
C MET A 178 -10.75 7.68 8.16
N TRP A 179 -9.85 8.20 7.34
CA TRP A 179 -9.30 9.53 7.43
C TRP A 179 -9.66 10.30 6.17
N ASP A 180 -10.26 11.45 6.36
CA ASP A 180 -10.46 12.41 5.28
C ASP A 180 -9.16 13.20 5.09
N LEU A 181 -8.60 13.11 3.89
CA LEU A 181 -7.27 13.64 3.61
C LEU A 181 -7.26 15.16 3.41
N ALA A 182 -8.42 15.77 3.12
CA ALA A 182 -8.54 17.22 2.98
C ALA A 182 -8.53 17.91 4.36
N SER A 183 -9.24 17.35 5.32
CA SER A 183 -9.39 17.87 6.69
C SER A 183 -8.39 17.25 7.68
N SER A 184 -7.73 16.16 7.30
CA SER A 184 -6.87 15.34 8.17
C SER A 184 -7.57 14.81 9.44
N LYS A 185 -8.90 14.65 9.40
CA LYS A 185 -9.69 14.17 10.55
C LYS A 185 -10.13 12.72 10.34
N SER A 186 -10.15 11.94 11.43
CA SER A 186 -10.79 10.62 11.41
C SER A 186 -12.30 10.79 11.36
N GLN A 187 -12.94 10.27 10.32
CA GLN A 187 -14.39 10.42 10.12
C GLN A 187 -15.19 9.22 10.64
N LYS A 188 -14.67 8.00 10.46
CA LYS A 188 -15.39 6.77 10.80
C LYS A 188 -14.46 5.75 11.46
N LYS A 189 -15.04 4.97 12.37
CA LYS A 189 -14.42 3.78 12.97
C LYS A 189 -15.30 2.58 12.65
N PHE A 190 -14.68 1.46 12.31
CA PHE A 190 -15.37 0.21 12.08
C PHE A 190 -14.85 -0.83 13.06
N THR A 191 -15.78 -1.45 13.76
CA THR A 191 -15.54 -2.44 14.82
C THR A 191 -16.35 -3.68 14.48
N GLY A 192 -15.73 -4.86 14.58
CA GLY A 192 -16.40 -6.12 14.26
C GLY A 192 -15.42 -7.28 14.18
N HIS A 193 -14.20 -7.01 13.70
CA HIS A 193 -13.10 -7.95 13.87
C HIS A 193 -12.77 -8.12 15.36
N THR A 194 -12.61 -9.37 15.76
CA THR A 194 -12.21 -9.81 17.10
C THR A 194 -10.70 -9.99 17.23
N SER A 195 -9.99 -9.97 16.10
CA SER A 195 -8.54 -10.06 15.99
C SER A 195 -7.97 -8.92 15.14
N ALA A 196 -6.64 -8.77 15.14
CA ALA A 196 -5.97 -7.74 14.36
C ALA A 196 -6.29 -7.87 12.87
N VAL A 197 -6.81 -6.79 12.29
CA VAL A 197 -6.99 -6.68 10.84
C VAL A 197 -5.60 -6.62 10.23
N THR A 198 -5.38 -7.33 9.14
CA THR A 198 -4.06 -7.44 8.48
C THR A 198 -4.07 -6.99 7.04
N SER A 199 -5.25 -6.77 6.45
CA SER A 199 -5.38 -6.28 5.07
C SER A 199 -6.66 -5.48 4.90
N LEU A 200 -6.56 -4.41 4.11
CA LEU A 200 -7.66 -3.57 3.67
C LEU A 200 -7.63 -3.40 2.16
N ASN A 201 -8.81 -3.29 1.54
CA ASN A 201 -8.89 -2.81 0.17
C ASN A 201 -10.23 -2.12 -0.11
N PHE A 202 -10.18 -1.04 -0.88
CA PHE A 202 -11.38 -0.39 -1.38
C PHE A 202 -11.88 -1.10 -2.64
N SER A 203 -13.20 -1.17 -2.78
CA SER A 203 -13.81 -1.40 -4.08
C SER A 203 -13.48 -0.26 -5.05
N ALA A 204 -13.40 -0.56 -6.34
CA ALA A 204 -13.04 0.42 -7.38
C ALA A 204 -14.01 1.62 -7.44
N ASN A 205 -15.29 1.42 -7.06
CA ASN A 205 -16.29 2.48 -6.99
C ASN A 205 -16.28 3.24 -5.64
N GLY A 206 -15.41 2.87 -4.69
CA GLY A 206 -15.27 3.50 -3.39
C GLY A 206 -16.42 3.27 -2.42
N LYS A 207 -17.43 2.47 -2.77
CA LYS A 207 -18.63 2.26 -1.93
C LYS A 207 -18.42 1.24 -0.83
N PHE A 208 -17.55 0.27 -1.08
CA PHE A 208 -17.24 -0.81 -0.14
C PHE A 208 -15.79 -0.81 0.26
N LEU A 209 -15.53 -1.22 1.49
CA LEU A 209 -14.23 -1.61 1.99
C LEU A 209 -14.27 -3.11 2.33
N VAL A 210 -13.22 -3.85 1.99
CA VAL A 210 -13.04 -5.23 2.44
C VAL A 210 -11.90 -5.28 3.44
N SER A 211 -12.06 -6.07 4.49
CA SER A 211 -11.02 -6.30 5.49
C SER A 211 -10.87 -7.78 5.83
N ALA A 212 -9.65 -8.16 6.20
CA ALA A 212 -9.32 -9.50 6.62
C ALA A 212 -8.45 -9.49 7.87
N SER A 213 -8.58 -10.53 8.69
CA SER A 213 -7.73 -10.80 9.85
C SER A 213 -6.92 -12.07 9.58
N ALA A 214 -5.73 -12.16 10.18
CA ALA A 214 -4.87 -13.34 10.02
C ALA A 214 -5.41 -14.61 10.71
N THR A 215 -6.29 -14.46 11.70
CA THR A 215 -6.78 -15.57 12.54
C THR A 215 -8.25 -15.90 12.32
N GLU A 216 -9.00 -14.97 11.71
CA GLU A 216 -10.41 -15.17 11.43
C GLU A 216 -10.60 -15.95 10.13
N ARG A 217 -11.68 -16.72 10.06
CA ARG A 217 -12.01 -17.55 8.88
C ARG A 217 -12.97 -16.87 7.90
N TYR A 218 -13.20 -15.57 8.09
CA TYR A 218 -14.08 -14.76 7.28
C TYR A 218 -13.41 -13.44 6.92
N THR A 219 -13.88 -12.84 5.84
CA THR A 219 -13.60 -11.44 5.52
C THR A 219 -14.82 -10.61 5.84
N SER A 220 -14.62 -9.33 6.14
CA SER A 220 -15.73 -8.41 6.37
C SER A 220 -15.84 -7.46 5.20
N VAL A 221 -17.06 -7.22 4.73
CA VAL A 221 -17.38 -6.17 3.76
C VAL A 221 -18.14 -5.07 4.48
N TRP A 222 -17.70 -3.84 4.30
CA TRP A 222 -18.27 -2.66 4.92
C TRP A 222 -18.87 -1.77 3.83
N ASP A 223 -20.18 -1.57 3.89
CA ASP A 223 -20.86 -0.57 3.06
C ASP A 223 -20.65 0.82 3.66
N LEU A 224 -19.91 1.66 2.94
CA LEU A 224 -19.50 2.98 3.41
C LEU A 224 -20.60 4.03 3.25
N GLU A 225 -21.59 3.79 2.38
CA GLU A 225 -22.78 4.63 2.22
C GLU A 225 -23.79 4.32 3.35
N ALA A 226 -24.04 3.04 3.63
CA ALA A 226 -24.97 2.60 4.67
C ALA A 226 -24.44 2.86 6.10
N ALA A 227 -23.11 2.89 6.29
CA ALA A 227 -22.48 3.14 7.57
C ALA A 227 -22.86 4.48 8.24
N GLY A 228 -23.42 5.45 7.48
CA GLY A 228 -23.88 6.74 8.01
C GLY A 228 -22.79 7.56 8.72
N ASN A 229 -23.15 8.74 9.23
CA ASN A 229 -22.24 9.61 10.02
C ASN A 229 -22.09 9.16 11.49
N ALA A 230 -22.64 8.00 11.86
CA ALA A 230 -22.78 7.56 13.23
C ALA A 230 -21.66 6.61 13.67
N GLY A 231 -20.38 7.01 13.53
CA GLY A 231 -19.24 6.60 14.37
C GLY A 231 -18.84 5.12 14.57
N ALA A 232 -19.68 4.14 14.24
CA ALA A 232 -19.46 2.70 14.39
C ALA A 232 -20.41 1.96 13.46
N ALA A 233 -19.91 1.52 12.31
CA ALA A 233 -20.62 0.55 11.47
C ALA A 233 -20.17 -0.86 11.82
N ALA A 234 -21.12 -1.80 11.85
CA ALA A 234 -20.87 -3.23 11.96
C ALA A 234 -20.74 -3.81 10.55
N GLY A 235 -19.70 -4.62 10.33
CA GLY A 235 -19.37 -5.17 9.02
C GLY A 235 -20.16 -6.42 8.78
N THR A 236 -20.55 -6.65 7.53
CA THR A 236 -21.13 -7.93 7.15
C THR A 236 -19.98 -8.92 6.98
N ALA A 237 -19.92 -9.93 7.83
CA ALA A 237 -18.95 -11.02 7.73
C ALA A 237 -19.40 -11.99 6.64
N PHE A 238 -18.48 -12.31 5.72
CA PHE A 238 -18.66 -13.32 4.69
C PHE A 238 -17.63 -14.43 4.92
N SER A 239 -18.12 -15.65 5.14
CA SER A 239 -17.25 -16.82 5.34
C SER A 239 -17.26 -17.70 4.10
N CYS A 240 -16.14 -18.38 3.82
CA CYS A 240 -16.02 -19.24 2.63
C CYS A 240 -17.03 -20.40 2.61
N SER A 241 -17.68 -20.74 3.74
CA SER A 241 -18.75 -21.74 3.80
C SER A 241 -20.07 -21.29 3.17
N GLU A 242 -20.26 -20.01 2.86
CA GLU A 242 -21.45 -19.52 2.15
C GLU A 242 -21.30 -19.58 0.62
N ALA A 243 -20.09 -19.86 0.10
CA ALA A 243 -19.83 -19.95 -1.33
C ALA A 243 -20.37 -21.25 -1.99
N GLU A 244 -20.71 -22.27 -1.20
CA GLU A 244 -21.25 -23.54 -1.73
C GLU A 244 -22.71 -23.43 -2.22
N ALA A 245 -23.42 -22.33 -1.94
CA ALA A 245 -24.80 -22.13 -2.38
C ALA A 245 -24.94 -21.67 -3.85
N CYS A 246 -23.85 -21.26 -4.51
CA CYS A 246 -23.92 -20.77 -5.91
C CYS A 246 -23.79 -21.87 -6.97
N HIS A 247 -23.48 -23.12 -6.61
CA HIS A 247 -23.29 -24.19 -7.59
C HIS A 247 -24.58 -24.94 -8.00
N SER A 248 -25.75 -24.67 -7.39
CA SER A 248 -26.98 -25.43 -7.71
C SER A 248 -28.07 -24.68 -8.50
N SER A 249 -27.91 -23.40 -8.88
CA SER A 249 -28.95 -22.68 -9.65
C SER A 249 -28.70 -22.52 -11.15
N MET A 250 -27.65 -23.15 -11.71
CA MET A 250 -27.39 -23.18 -13.17
C MET A 250 -27.66 -24.53 -13.84
N ALA A 251 -28.52 -25.36 -13.25
CA ALA A 251 -29.07 -26.52 -13.94
C ALA A 251 -30.51 -26.78 -13.49
N HIS A 252 -31.46 -26.12 -14.14
CA HIS A 252 -32.67 -26.72 -14.73
C HIS A 252 -33.52 -25.68 -15.47
#